data_AF-A0A8S3A223-F1
#
_entry.id   AF-A0A8S3A223-F1
#
_cell.length_a   1.000
_cell.length_b   1.000
_cell.length_c   1.000
_cell.angle_alpha   90.00
_cell.angle_beta   90.00
_cell.angle_gamma   90.00
#
_symmetry.space_group_name_H-M   'P 1'
#
loop_
_entity.id
_entity.type
_entity.pdbx_description
1 polymer ?
#
loop_
_entity_poly.entity_id
_entity_poly.type
_entity_poly.pdbx_seq_one_letter_code
_entity_poly.pdbx_strand_id
1 'polypeptide(L)' 'YGVLIGKNADAKQKIEQDTNTQIIFPRRDESGTVKIRGRNIANVQSARTRIEIIIDRNRQIQPFTHFLSIPI' A
#
# COMPACT_ATOMS: atom_id res chain seq x y z
N TYR A 1 3.41 0.50 -6.38
CA TYR A 1 2.91 -0.54 -5.43
C TYR A 1 3.98 -1.43 -4.81
N GLY A 2 5.23 -1.48 -5.31
CA GLY A 2 6.25 -2.41 -4.78
C GLY A 2 6.50 -2.30 -3.27
N VAL A 3 6.30 -1.12 -2.70
CA VAL A 3 6.47 -0.85 -1.26
C VAL A 3 5.32 -1.40 -0.41
N LEU A 4 4.07 -1.33 -0.89
CA LEU A 4 2.88 -1.83 -0.18
C LEU A 4 2.82 -3.36 -0.15
N ILE A 5 3.35 -3.99 -1.19
CA ILE A 5 3.49 -5.45 -1.28
C ILE A 5 4.73 -5.89 -0.48
N GLY A 6 5.75 -5.03 -0.34
CA GLY A 6 7.01 -5.39 0.28
C GLY A 6 7.78 -6.46 -0.53
N LYS A 7 8.96 -6.87 -0.05
CA LYS A 7 9.58 -8.11 -0.53
C LYS A 7 8.67 -9.28 -0.11
N ASN A 8 8.16 -10.05 -1.07
CA ASN A 8 7.38 -11.28 -0.86
C ASN A 8 5.98 -11.16 -0.22
N ALA A 9 5.29 -10.03 -0.32
CA ALA A 9 3.93 -9.89 0.26
C ALA A 9 3.86 -10.00 1.81
N ASP A 10 5.00 -9.91 2.50
CA ASP A 10 5.10 -10.09 3.96
C ASP A 10 4.31 -9.02 4.74
N ALA A 11 4.46 -7.75 4.31
CA ALA A 11 3.73 -6.63 4.89
C ALA A 11 2.21 -6.76 4.68
N LYS A 12 1.77 -7.24 3.52
CA LYS A 12 0.36 -7.54 3.25
C LYS A 12 -0.15 -8.58 4.25
N GLN A 13 0.53 -9.72 4.35
CA GLN A 13 0.07 -10.85 5.14
C GLN A 13 -0.02 -10.49 6.63
N LYS A 14 0.93 -9.69 7.12
CA LYS A 14 0.94 -9.18 8.48
C LYS A 14 -0.26 -8.29 8.78
N ILE A 15 -0.61 -7.37 7.87
CA ILE A 15 -1.78 -6.50 8.05
C ILE A 15 -3.08 -7.32 7.99
N GLU A 16 -3.16 -8.29 7.07
CA GLU A 16 -4.33 -9.18 6.95
C GLU A 16 -4.55 -10.00 8.23
N GLN A 17 -3.47 -10.52 8.84
CA GLN A 17 -3.53 -11.23 10.13
C GLN A 17 -3.92 -10.31 11.29
N ASP A 18 -3.25 -9.16 11.46
CA ASP A 18 -3.50 -8.23 12.58
C ASP A 18 -4.94 -7.69 12.55
N THR A 19 -5.46 -7.40 11.36
CA THR A 19 -6.76 -6.72 11.22
C THR A 19 -7.90 -7.65 10.85
N ASN A 20 -7.65 -8.94 10.60
CA ASN A 20 -8.63 -9.88 10.05
C ASN A 20 -9.34 -9.30 8.80
N THR A 21 -8.55 -8.71 7.90
CA THR A 21 -9.03 -8.18 6.61
C THR A 21 -8.30 -8.87 5.46
N GLN A 22 -8.82 -8.68 4.26
CA GLN A 22 -8.27 -9.20 3.02
C GLN A 22 -7.97 -8.02 2.09
N ILE A 23 -6.71 -7.92 1.67
CA ILE A 23 -6.19 -6.84 0.83
C ILE A 23 -5.93 -7.40 -0.57
N ILE A 24 -6.69 -6.90 -1.52
CA ILE A 24 -6.65 -7.30 -2.92
C ILE A 24 -5.92 -6.22 -3.70
N PHE A 25 -4.72 -6.56 -4.16
CA PHE A 25 -3.94 -5.73 -5.05
C PHE A 25 -4.35 -6.03 -6.50
N PRO A 26 -4.56 -5.00 -7.33
CA PRO A 26 -4.83 -5.18 -8.75
C PRO A 26 -3.57 -5.70 -9.48
N ARG A 27 -3.78 -6.26 -10.67
CA ARG A 27 -2.68 -6.75 -11.51
C ARG A 27 -1.78 -5.59 -11.92
N ARG A 28 -0.48 -5.87 -12.11
CA ARG A 28 0.55 -4.85 -12.39
C ARG A 28 0.30 -4.07 -13.68
N ASP A 29 -0.44 -4.65 -14.61
CA ASP A 29 -0.76 -4.08 -15.92
C ASP A 29 -1.98 -3.15 -15.90
N GLU A 30 -2.66 -3.03 -14.75
CA GLU A 30 -3.82 -2.16 -14.58
C GLU A 30 -3.51 -1.12 -13.50
N SER A 31 -3.69 0.18 -13.82
CA SER A 31 -3.71 1.26 -12.82
C SER A 31 -4.93 1.09 -11.91
N GLY A 32 -4.84 0.16 -10.97
CA GLY A 32 -5.95 -0.25 -10.15
C GLY A 32 -5.86 0.27 -8.71
N THR A 33 -7.03 0.52 -8.14
CA THR A 33 -7.20 0.82 -6.71
C THR A 33 -6.98 -0.45 -5.87
N VAL A 34 -6.29 -0.31 -4.73
CA VAL A 34 -6.19 -1.40 -3.74
C VAL A 34 -7.54 -1.55 -3.04
N LYS A 35 -8.10 -2.77 -3.05
CA LYS A 35 -9.39 -3.07 -2.41
C LYS A 35 -9.15 -3.75 -1.07
N ILE A 36 -9.79 -3.26 -0.02
CA ILE A 36 -9.79 -3.87 1.32
C ILE A 36 -11.18 -4.47 1.57
N ARG A 37 -11.23 -5.77 1.90
CA ARG A 37 -12.44 -6.49 2.31
C ARG A 37 -12.29 -6.91 3.76
N GLY A 38 -13.31 -6.70 4.58
CA GLY A 38 -13.32 -7.13 5.97
C GLY A 38 -14.75 -7.36 6.45
N ARG A 39 -14.92 -8.13 7.53
CA ARG A 39 -16.23 -8.40 8.12
C ARG A 39 -16.80 -7.18 8.87
N ASN A 40 -15.93 -6.38 9.49
CA ASN A 40 -16.31 -5.21 10.27
C ASN A 40 -15.70 -3.94 9.69
N ILE A 41 -16.46 -2.84 9.73
CA ILE A 41 -16.02 -1.51 9.26
C ILE A 41 -14.81 -1.02 10.08
N ALA A 42 -14.82 -1.28 11.39
CA ALA A 42 -13.69 -0.95 12.27
C ALA A 42 -12.38 -1.61 11.82
N ASN A 43 -12.44 -2.89 11.42
CA ASN A 43 -11.27 -3.62 10.93
C ASN A 43 -10.76 -3.06 9.59
N VAL A 44 -11.68 -2.68 8.70
CA VAL A 44 -11.34 -2.04 7.41
C VAL A 44 -10.69 -0.67 7.63
N GLN A 45 -11.20 0.13 8.57
CA GLN A 45 -10.56 1.39 8.95
C GLN A 45 -9.16 1.16 9.53
N SER A 46 -9.01 0.24 10.49
CA SER A 46 -7.71 -0.09 11.07
C SER A 46 -6.71 -0.54 10.00
N ALA A 47 -7.13 -1.37 9.04
CA ALA A 47 -6.30 -1.78 7.92
C ALA A 47 -5.89 -0.60 7.03
N ARG A 48 -6.82 0.32 6.75
CA ARG A 48 -6.54 1.54 5.98
C ARG A 48 -5.51 2.44 6.68
N THR A 49 -5.70 2.73 7.97
CA THR A 49 -4.76 3.56 8.73
C THR A 49 -3.37 2.91 8.79
N ARG A 50 -3.29 1.59 8.94
CA ARG A 50 -2.02 0.85 8.91
C ARG A 50 -1.30 1.01 7.57
N ILE A 51 -2.05 0.89 6.47
CA ILE A 51 -1.56 1.10 5.11
C ILE A 51 -1.05 2.53 4.92
N GLU A 52 -1.82 3.55 5.36
CA GLU A 52 -1.42 4.96 5.28
C GLU A 52 -0.12 5.23 6.06
N ILE A 53 0.03 4.69 7.27
CA ILE A 53 1.28 4.83 8.05
C ILE A 53 2.47 4.22 7.31
N ILE A 54 2.30 3.05 6.67
CA ILE A 54 3.37 2.41 5.90
C ILE A 54 3.72 3.24 4.66
N ILE A 55 2.72 3.78 3.97
CA ILE A 55 2.94 4.65 2.81
C ILE A 55 3.67 5.90 3.24
N ASP A 56 3.23 6.57 4.32
CA ASP A 56 3.84 7.80 4.81
C ASP A 56 5.31 7.58 5.21
N ARG A 57 5.59 6.52 5.99
CA ARG A 57 6.96 6.13 6.35
C ARG A 57 7.85 5.91 5.13
N ASN A 58 7.32 5.32 4.06
CA ASN A 58 8.11 5.08 2.85
C ASN A 58 8.20 6.29 1.92
N ARG A 59 7.17 7.16 1.92
CA ARG A 59 7.16 8.40 1.14
C ARG A 59 8.19 9.40 1.69
N GLN A 60 8.41 9.41 3.01
CA GLN A 60 9.51 10.17 3.63
C GLN A 60 10.91 9.67 3.25
N ILE A 61 11.04 8.42 2.77
CA ILE A 61 12.32 7.80 2.40
C ILE A 61 12.55 7.84 0.88
N GLN A 62 11.55 8.21 0.07
CA GLN A 62 11.77 8.41 -1.37
C GLN A 62 12.59 9.69 -1.60
N PRO A 63 13.79 9.61 -2.21
CA PRO A 63 14.51 10.81 -2.61
C PRO A 63 13.64 11.61 -3.58
N PHE A 64 13.63 12.94 -3.43
CA PHE A 64 13.07 13.85 -4.42
C PHE A 64 13.71 13.56 -5.77
N THR A 65 13.01 12.84 -6.65
CA THR A 65 13.42 12.73 -8.04
C THR A 65 13.07 14.06 -8.69
N HIS A 66 14.05 14.95 -8.80
CA HIS A 66 13.90 16.16 -9.60
C HIS A 66 13.42 15.75 -11.00
N PHE A 67 12.26 16.26 -11.40
CA PHE A 67 11.80 16.15 -12.78
C PHE A 67 12.72 17.03 -13.63
N LEU A 68 13.78 16.44 -14.19
CA LEU A 68 14.65 17.14 -15.12
C LEU A 68 13.99 17.10 -16.50
N SER A 69 13.15 18.09 -16.79
CA SER A 69 12.84 18.43 -18.17
C SER A 69 14.13 18.99 -18.78
N ILE A 70 14.75 18.27 -19.71
CA ILE A 70 15.80 18.84 -20.56
C ILE A 70 15.06 19.53 -21.71
N PRO A 71 15.00 20.87 -21.78
CA PRO A 71 14.59 21.54 -23.00
C PRO A 71 15.66 21.35 -24.07
N ILE A 72 15.18 21.13 -25.30
CA ILE A 72 15.97 21.04 -26.55
C ILE A 72 16.76 22.32 -26.83
#